data_AF-A0A970LMX5-F1
#
_entry.id   AF-A0A970LMX5-F1
#
_cell.length_a   1.000
_cell.length_b   1.000
_cell.length_c   1.000
_cell.angle_alpha   90.00
_cell.angle_beta   90.00
_cell.angle_gamma   90.00
#
_symmetry.space_group_name_H-M   'P 1'
#
loop_
_entity.id
_entity.type
_entity.pdbx_description
1 polymer ?
#
loop_
_entity_poly.entity_id
_entity_poly.type
_entity_poly.pdbx_seq_one_letter_code
_entity_poly.pdbx_strand_id
1 'polypeptide(L)'
;MNKEKVHLGIAPIGWTNDDLPDLGKENTFEQCVSEMALAGFTGSEVGNKYPKDPKVLKPMLDIRGMRIANQWFSSLLFSEPYDVTIDNFKAQLEFLDA
;
A
#
# COMPACT_ATOMS: atom_id res chain seq x y z
N MET A 1 21.28 12.04 9.76
CA MET A 1 20.23 11.64 8.79
C MET A 1 19.84 12.89 7.99
N ASN A 2 19.97 12.87 6.66
CA ASN A 2 19.55 14.00 5.84
C ASN A 2 18.02 13.97 5.72
N LYS A 3 17.34 14.98 6.29
CA LYS A 3 15.87 15.07 6.28
C LYS A 3 15.29 15.17 4.88
N GLU A 4 16.04 15.65 3.91
CA GLU A 4 15.62 15.76 2.51
C GLU A 4 15.63 14.43 1.77
N LYS A 5 16.35 13.41 2.30
CA LYS A 5 16.47 12.08 1.70
C LYS A 5 15.62 11.03 2.40
N VAL A 6 14.94 11.40 3.48
CA VAL A 6 14.12 10.48 4.29
C VAL A 6 12.68 10.93 4.23
N HIS A 7 11.82 9.99 3.87
CA HIS A 7 10.38 10.21 3.80
C HIS A 7 9.74 9.29 4.82
N LEU A 8 8.90 9.87 5.68
CA LEU A 8 8.20 9.13 6.71
C LEU A 8 6.86 8.66 6.15
N GLY A 9 6.63 7.35 6.26
CA GLY A 9 5.35 6.74 5.96
C GLY A 9 4.76 6.03 7.18
N ILE A 10 3.50 5.67 7.07
CA ILE A 10 2.74 4.93 8.09
C ILE A 10 1.89 3.87 7.38
N ALA A 11 1.81 2.67 7.95
CA ALA A 11 1.09 1.55 7.34
C ALA A 11 -0.44 1.71 7.51
N PRO A 12 -1.25 1.26 6.52
CA PRO A 12 -2.71 1.36 6.56
C PRO A 12 -3.38 0.42 7.57
N ILE A 13 -2.64 -0.51 8.18
CA ILE A 13 -3.17 -1.46 9.16
C ILE A 13 -3.84 -0.81 10.38
N GLY A 14 -3.48 0.44 10.70
CA GLY A 14 -4.14 1.24 11.74
C GLY A 14 -5.55 1.71 11.37
N TRP A 15 -5.90 1.72 10.08
CA TRP A 15 -7.21 2.12 9.56
C TRP A 15 -8.05 0.94 9.10
N THR A 16 -7.43 -0.07 8.52
CA THR A 16 -8.11 -1.24 7.95
C THR A 16 -7.28 -2.48 8.23
N ASN A 17 -7.89 -3.53 8.78
CA ASN A 17 -7.18 -4.76 9.05
C ASN A 17 -7.52 -5.85 8.00
N ASP A 18 -6.49 -6.43 7.40
CA ASP A 18 -6.64 -7.44 6.35
C ASP A 18 -6.99 -8.82 6.91
N ASP A 19 -6.48 -9.15 8.11
CA ASP A 19 -6.69 -10.43 8.79
C ASP A 19 -8.01 -10.46 9.59
N LEU A 20 -8.44 -9.30 10.09
CA LEU A 20 -9.69 -9.08 10.82
C LEU A 20 -10.54 -8.00 10.13
N PRO A 21 -11.25 -8.33 9.03
CA PRO A 21 -11.90 -7.34 8.16
C PRO A 21 -12.97 -6.46 8.82
N ASP A 22 -13.48 -6.86 9.98
CA ASP A 22 -14.44 -6.07 10.75
C ASP A 22 -13.78 -4.86 11.44
N LEU A 23 -12.45 -4.89 11.67
CA LEU A 23 -11.71 -3.77 12.24
C LEU A 23 -11.44 -2.72 11.15
N GLY A 24 -12.17 -1.60 11.22
CA GLY A 24 -12.05 -0.50 10.27
C GLY A 24 -12.71 -0.78 8.92
N LYS A 25 -13.72 -1.66 8.89
CA LYS A 25 -14.48 -2.04 7.69
C LYS A 25 -15.15 -0.86 6.99
N GLU A 26 -15.55 0.13 7.75
CA GLU A 26 -16.21 1.36 7.33
C GLU A 26 -15.25 2.38 6.69
N ASN A 27 -13.96 2.34 7.05
CA ASN A 27 -12.98 3.30 6.56
C ASN A 27 -12.71 3.06 5.07
N THR A 28 -12.65 4.12 4.27
CA THR A 28 -12.26 4.02 2.86
C THR A 28 -10.76 4.23 2.68
N PHE A 29 -10.25 3.86 1.50
CA PHE A 29 -8.89 4.20 1.11
C PHE A 29 -8.66 5.72 1.16
N GLU A 30 -9.59 6.51 0.62
CA GLU A 30 -9.48 7.96 0.56
C GLU A 30 -9.40 8.57 1.96
N GLN A 31 -10.20 8.07 2.90
CA GLN A 31 -10.14 8.51 4.29
C GLN A 31 -8.76 8.19 4.90
N CYS A 32 -8.32 6.93 4.78
CA CYS A 32 -7.02 6.45 5.28
C CYS A 32 -5.86 7.33 4.78
N VAL A 33 -5.71 7.53 3.48
CA VAL A 33 -4.59 8.34 2.95
C VAL A 33 -4.73 9.84 3.22
N SER A 34 -5.96 10.35 3.37
CA SER A 34 -6.17 11.76 3.75
C SER A 34 -5.77 12.02 5.20
N GLU A 35 -6.11 11.10 6.10
CA GLU A 35 -5.75 11.22 7.52
C GLU A 35 -4.24 11.03 7.75
N MET A 36 -3.60 10.13 7.01
CA MET A 36 -2.13 10.00 7.00
C MET A 36 -1.44 11.30 6.57
N ALA A 37 -1.89 11.90 5.47
CA ALA A 37 -1.35 13.18 4.98
C ALA A 37 -1.60 14.31 5.99
N LEU A 38 -2.79 14.37 6.60
CA LEU A 38 -3.13 15.34 7.64
C LEU A 38 -2.23 15.19 8.87
N ALA A 39 -1.84 13.97 9.23
CA ALA A 39 -0.88 13.68 10.30
C ALA A 39 0.58 14.01 9.94
N GLY A 40 0.86 14.46 8.71
CA GLY A 40 2.19 14.88 8.25
C GLY A 40 3.06 13.76 7.67
N PHE A 41 2.47 12.59 7.39
CA PHE A 41 3.17 11.54 6.65
C PHE A 41 3.16 11.83 5.16
N THR A 42 4.14 11.26 4.46
CA THR A 42 4.34 11.44 3.00
C THR A 42 4.38 10.10 2.28
N GLY A 43 4.14 9.01 3.00
CA GLY A 43 4.20 7.66 2.46
C GLY A 43 3.22 6.70 3.14
N SER A 44 2.83 5.66 2.42
CA SER A 44 2.03 4.55 2.94
C SER A 44 2.49 3.22 2.34
N GLU A 45 2.12 2.13 2.99
CA GLU A 45 2.12 0.81 2.37
C GLU A 45 0.79 0.57 1.64
N VAL A 46 0.72 -0.39 0.74
CA VAL A 46 -0.53 -0.72 0.05
C VAL A 46 -1.43 -1.56 0.97
N GLY A 47 -2.64 -1.06 1.26
CA GLY A 47 -3.66 -1.77 2.03
C GLY A 47 -4.71 -2.46 1.15
N ASN A 48 -5.48 -3.39 1.72
CA ASN A 48 -6.48 -4.17 0.96
C ASN A 48 -7.55 -3.33 0.23
N LYS A 49 -7.89 -2.14 0.75
CA LYS A 49 -8.91 -1.25 0.15
C LYS A 49 -8.35 -0.30 -0.92
N TYR A 50 -7.05 -0.36 -1.20
CA TYR A 50 -6.41 0.54 -2.16
C TYR A 50 -6.81 0.15 -3.60
N PRO A 51 -6.99 1.12 -4.50
CA PRO A 51 -7.16 0.83 -5.92
C PRO A 51 -6.00 -0.01 -6.47
N LYS A 52 -6.34 -1.07 -7.22
CA LYS A 52 -5.36 -1.98 -7.84
C LYS A 52 -4.84 -1.51 -9.20
N ASP A 53 -5.41 -0.45 -9.75
CA ASP A 53 -4.95 0.19 -10.98
C ASP A 53 -4.05 1.39 -10.62
N PRO A 54 -2.74 1.35 -10.94
CA PRO A 54 -1.83 2.48 -10.73
C PRO A 54 -2.33 3.80 -11.33
N LYS A 55 -3.06 3.75 -12.46
CA LYS A 55 -3.63 4.95 -13.11
C LYS A 55 -4.72 5.62 -12.27
N VAL A 56 -5.33 4.88 -11.35
CA VAL A 56 -6.32 5.40 -10.38
C VAL A 56 -5.63 5.74 -9.06
N LEU A 57 -4.74 4.87 -8.58
CA LEU A 57 -4.07 5.02 -7.29
C LEU A 57 -3.15 6.24 -7.26
N LYS A 58 -2.30 6.41 -8.28
CA LYS A 58 -1.25 7.43 -8.31
C LYS A 58 -1.83 8.86 -8.26
N PRO A 59 -2.82 9.25 -9.09
CA PRO A 59 -3.44 10.57 -8.96
C PRO A 59 -4.08 10.81 -7.59
N MET A 60 -4.69 9.79 -6.97
CA MET A 60 -5.30 9.90 -5.65
C MET A 60 -4.27 10.13 -4.53
N LEU A 61 -3.08 9.55 -4.65
CA LEU A 61 -1.97 9.78 -3.71
C LEU A 61 -1.30 11.14 -3.95
N ASP A 62 -1.07 11.50 -5.22
CA ASP A 62 -0.39 12.73 -5.61
C ASP A 62 -1.12 13.99 -5.10
N ILE A 63 -2.46 14.02 -5.17
CA ILE A 63 -3.24 15.15 -4.65
C ILE A 63 -3.09 15.35 -3.13
N ARG A 64 -2.57 14.35 -2.41
CA ARG A 64 -2.30 14.38 -0.96
C ARG A 64 -0.80 14.49 -0.63
N GLY A 65 0.07 14.56 -1.64
CA GLY A 65 1.53 14.49 -1.44
C GLY A 65 2.00 13.16 -0.85
N MET A 66 1.23 12.09 -1.07
CA MET A 66 1.51 10.74 -0.58
C MET A 66 2.15 9.89 -1.67
N ARG A 67 2.89 8.85 -1.26
CA ARG A 67 3.44 7.84 -2.19
C ARG A 67 3.42 6.44 -1.56
N ILE A 68 3.53 5.41 -2.39
CA ILE A 68 3.71 4.05 -1.90
C ILE A 68 5.18 3.80 -1.55
N ALA A 69 5.42 3.26 -0.35
CA ALA A 69 6.75 2.88 0.12
C ALA A 69 7.06 1.39 -0.17
N ASN A 70 6.07 0.51 0.02
CA ASN A 70 6.17 -0.92 -0.23
C ASN A 70 4.75 -1.56 -0.32
N GLN A 71 4.71 -2.88 -0.52
CA GLN A 71 3.51 -3.69 -0.37
C GLN A 71 3.91 -5.08 0.14
N TRP A 72 3.11 -5.64 1.05
CA TRP A 72 3.27 -7.02 1.50
C TRP A 72 3.07 -8.03 0.36
N PHE A 73 3.88 -9.09 0.30
CA PHE A 73 3.71 -10.20 -0.62
C PHE A 73 3.74 -11.53 0.14
N SER A 74 2.66 -12.31 0.03
CA SER A 74 2.60 -13.65 0.61
C SER A 74 3.34 -14.64 -0.29
N SER A 75 4.56 -15.01 0.08
CA SER A 75 5.35 -16.01 -0.63
C SER A 75 4.90 -17.42 -0.27
N LEU A 76 4.15 -18.07 -1.17
CA LEU A 76 3.56 -19.39 -0.95
C LEU A 76 4.43 -20.53 -1.49
N LEU A 77 5.77 -20.41 -1.42
CA LEU A 77 6.73 -21.37 -2.01
C LEU A 77 6.58 -22.82 -1.51
N PHE A 78 6.02 -23.03 -0.32
CA PHE A 78 5.78 -24.36 0.26
C PHE A 78 4.37 -24.89 0.00
N SER A 79 3.47 -24.07 -0.54
CA SER A 79 2.04 -24.38 -0.68
C SER A 79 1.53 -24.24 -2.12
N GLU A 80 2.28 -23.56 -2.99
CA GLU A 80 2.00 -23.37 -4.41
C GLU A 80 3.21 -23.77 -5.29
N PRO A 81 3.00 -24.09 -6.57
CA PRO A 81 4.10 -24.27 -7.51
C PRO A 81 4.99 -23.03 -7.58
N TYR A 82 6.31 -23.25 -7.69
CA TYR A 82 7.30 -22.18 -7.77
C TYR A 82 6.94 -21.11 -8.81
N ASP A 83 6.62 -21.54 -10.04
CA ASP A 83 6.33 -20.62 -11.15
C ASP A 83 5.14 -19.70 -10.85
N VAL A 84 4.10 -20.21 -10.17
CA VAL A 84 2.92 -19.41 -9.77
C VAL A 84 3.33 -18.32 -8.78
N THR A 85 4.11 -18.68 -7.75
CA THR A 85 4.58 -17.69 -6.77
C THR A 85 5.48 -16.63 -7.43
N ILE A 86 6.34 -17.04 -8.35
CA ILE A 86 7.24 -16.11 -9.05
C ILE A 86 6.47 -15.18 -9.99
N ASP A 87 5.47 -15.67 -10.72
CA ASP A 87 4.68 -14.84 -11.62
C ASP A 87 3.84 -13.82 -10.83
N ASN A 88 3.26 -14.23 -9.69
CA ASN A 88 2.58 -13.31 -8.78
C ASN A 88 3.53 -12.24 -8.21
N PHE A 89 4.75 -12.63 -7.85
CA PHE A 89 5.76 -11.69 -7.35
C PHE A 89 6.14 -10.65 -8.42
N LYS A 90 6.37 -11.08 -9.67
CA LYS A 90 6.67 -10.18 -10.79
C LYS A 90 5.52 -9.22 -11.07
N ALA A 91 4.28 -9.70 -11.08
CA ALA A 91 3.11 -8.86 -11.28
C ALA A 91 2.99 -7.77 -10.19
N GLN A 92 3.35 -8.09 -8.95
CA GLN A 92 3.40 -7.09 -7.88
C GLN A 92 4.54 -6.08 -8.05
N LEU A 93 5.71 -6.51 -8.56
CA LEU A 93 6.79 -5.57 -8.91
C LEU A 93 6.36 -4.62 -10.05
N GLU A 94 5.69 -5.13 -11.07
CA GLU A 94 5.14 -4.30 -12.16
C GLU A 94 4.13 -3.26 -11.65
N PHE A 95 3.27 -3.66 -10.71
CA PHE A 95 2.34 -2.74 -10.04
C PHE A 95 3.08 -1.63 -9.26
N LEU A 96 4.16 -1.98 -8.56
CA LEU A 96 4.93 -1.03 -7.74
C LEU A 96 5.83 -0.09 -8.55
N ASP A 97 6.21 -0.48 -9.78
CA ASP A 97 7.06 0.34 -10.66
C ASP A 97 6.26 1.39 -11.48
N ALA A 98 4.94 1.23 -11.59
CA ALA A 98 4.04 2.06 -12.40
C ALA A 98 3.77 3.48 -11.84
#